data_AF-A0A3L8SYZ4-F1
#
_entry.id   AF-A0A3L8SYZ4-F1
#
_cell.length_a   1.000
_cell.length_b   1.000
_cell.length_c   1.000
_cell.angle_alpha   90.00
_cell.angle_beta   90.00
_cell.angle_gamma   90.00
#
_symmetry.space_group_name_H-M   'P 1'
#
loop_
_entity.id
_entity.type
_entity.pdbx_description
1 polymer ?
#
loop_
_entity_poly.entity_id
_entity_poly.type
_entity_poly.pdbx_seq_one_letter_code
_entity_poly.pdbx_strand_id
1 'polypeptide(L)'
;LPVLQLHVIQNAKTEESASDLENADVLLGMGVDTVIKYLQDVSCEGGCQNGGECISVNGVVKCLCASGWTGSRCQEAICPQGCRNNGACVAPGICSCPAGWVGRACHLAVCKLPCQHGGKCIAPNVCRCRLPYSGPQCTKKRKE
;
A
#
# COMPACT_ATOMS: atom_id res chain seq x y z
N LEU A 1 -37.67 39.73 39.29
CA LEU A 1 -38.81 40.24 38.50
C LEU A 1 -38.31 40.50 37.08
N PRO A 2 -39.01 40.12 35.99
CA PRO A 2 -39.53 38.80 35.60
C PRO A 2 -39.07 38.41 34.14
N VAL A 3 -38.80 37.15 33.79
CA VAL A 3 -39.68 36.11 33.16
C VAL A 3 -39.69 36.11 31.60
N LEU A 4 -39.44 34.92 31.01
CA LEU A 4 -39.81 34.39 29.66
C LEU A 4 -39.06 34.97 28.43
N GLN A 5 -38.65 34.22 27.39
CA GLN A 5 -39.20 32.97 26.85
C GLN A 5 -38.14 32.15 26.07
N LEU A 6 -38.17 30.83 26.28
CA LEU A 6 -37.88 29.79 25.27
C LEU A 6 -38.73 30.04 24.00
N HIS A 7 -38.21 29.70 22.82
CA HIS A 7 -38.81 29.02 21.64
C HIS A 7 -37.97 29.40 20.39
N VAL A 8 -37.60 28.59 19.39
CA VAL A 8 -37.67 27.16 19.08
C VAL A 8 -36.73 26.94 17.86
N ILE A 9 -35.85 25.93 17.97
CA ILE A 9 -35.45 24.89 16.99
C ILE A 9 -35.57 25.21 15.48
N GLN A 10 -34.47 24.98 14.74
CA GLN A 10 -34.50 24.16 13.51
C GLN A 10 -33.10 23.65 13.08
N ASN A 11 -32.77 22.45 13.57
CA ASN A 11 -32.23 21.29 12.85
C ASN A 11 -31.25 21.49 11.67
N ALA A 12 -30.02 20.99 11.85
CA ALA A 12 -29.43 20.03 10.90
C ALA A 12 -28.45 19.09 11.63
N LYS A 13 -28.77 17.79 11.55
CA LYS A 13 -27.95 16.62 11.90
C LYS A 13 -26.65 16.65 11.04
N THR A 14 -25.51 16.08 11.44
CA THR A 14 -25.26 14.63 11.46
C THR A 14 -23.94 14.26 12.18
N GLU A 15 -24.08 13.29 13.10
CA GLU A 15 -23.22 12.16 13.52
C GLU A 15 -21.70 12.09 13.21
N GLU A 16 -20.99 11.66 14.28
CA GLU A 16 -19.69 10.93 14.39
C GLU A 16 -18.39 11.68 14.04
N SER A 17 -17.39 11.74 14.93
CA SER A 17 -16.89 10.67 15.80
C SER A 17 -16.42 11.21 17.16
N ALA A 18 -16.90 10.54 18.21
CA ALA A 18 -16.38 10.64 19.56
C ALA A 18 -15.15 9.74 19.68
N SER A 19 -13.95 10.33 19.70
CA SER A 19 -12.76 9.71 20.26
C SER A 19 -11.95 10.81 20.93
N ASP A 20 -12.45 11.27 22.09
CA ASP A 20 -11.73 11.88 23.23
C ASP A 20 -12.62 12.85 24.04
N LEU A 21 -13.85 12.44 24.35
CA LEU A 21 -14.69 13.09 25.37
C LEU A 21 -14.29 12.63 26.79
N GLU A 22 -13.02 12.75 27.16
CA GLU A 22 -12.62 12.79 28.58
C GLU A 22 -12.25 14.22 29.05
N ASN A 23 -12.18 15.23 28.17
CA ASN A 23 -11.68 16.56 28.54
C ASN A 23 -12.62 17.74 28.22
N ALA A 24 -13.93 17.52 28.16
CA ALA A 24 -14.91 18.59 27.89
C ALA A 24 -14.96 19.70 28.98
N ASP A 25 -14.32 19.48 30.13
CA ASP A 25 -14.21 20.46 31.23
C ASP A 25 -12.99 21.41 31.14
N VAL A 26 -12.10 21.26 30.15
CA VAL A 26 -10.85 22.06 30.11
C VAL A 26 -11.01 23.37 29.32
N LEU A 27 -12.04 23.51 28.48
CA LEU A 27 -12.19 24.65 27.56
C LEU A 27 -12.71 25.95 28.20
N LEU A 28 -13.30 25.90 29.40
CA LEU A 28 -13.91 27.08 30.05
C LEU A 28 -12.89 28.06 30.66
N GLY A 29 -11.59 27.75 30.63
CA GLY A 29 -10.53 28.58 31.23
C GLY A 29 -9.26 28.75 30.39
N MET A 30 -9.23 28.24 29.16
CA MET A 30 -8.07 28.35 28.28
C MET A 30 -8.09 29.70 27.55
N GLY A 31 -7.00 30.47 27.64
CA GLY A 31 -6.84 31.68 26.83
C GLY A 31 -6.93 31.35 25.33
N VAL A 32 -7.38 32.32 24.52
CA VAL A 32 -7.55 32.17 23.06
C VAL A 32 -6.32 31.58 22.37
N ASP A 33 -5.11 31.90 22.82
CA ASP A 33 -3.86 31.35 22.29
C ASP A 33 -3.71 29.83 22.53
N THR A 34 -4.18 29.34 23.67
CA THR A 34 -4.17 27.91 24.03
C THR A 34 -5.27 27.16 23.29
N VAL A 35 -6.42 27.79 23.06
CA VAL A 35 -7.51 27.23 22.23
C VAL A 35 -7.06 27.13 20.76
N ILE A 36 -6.37 28.15 20.23
CA ILE A 36 -5.79 28.11 18.87
C ILE A 36 -4.77 26.98 18.75
N LYS A 37 -3.92 26.78 19.76
CA LYS A 37 -2.96 25.67 19.80
C LYS A 37 -3.63 24.28 19.81
N TYR A 38 -4.74 24.12 20.55
CA TYR A 38 -5.51 22.86 20.59
C TYR A 38 -6.29 22.60 19.29
N LEU A 39 -6.73 23.63 18.59
CA LEU A 39 -7.39 23.52 17.28
C LEU A 39 -6.38 23.35 16.12
N GLN A 40 -5.08 23.51 16.38
CA GLN A 40 -4.00 23.47 15.38
C GLN A 40 -3.01 22.30 15.55
N ASP A 41 -3.24 21.36 16.46
CA ASP A 41 -2.45 20.13 16.51
C ASP A 41 -2.94 19.15 15.45
N VAL A 42 -2.70 19.49 14.17
CA VAL A 42 -2.86 18.52 13.09
C VAL A 42 -1.63 17.62 13.14
N SER A 43 -1.64 16.72 14.11
CA SER A 43 -0.50 15.85 14.39
C SER A 43 -0.40 14.75 13.36
N CYS A 44 0.75 14.68 12.69
CA CYS A 44 1.13 13.59 11.79
C CYS A 44 1.49 12.34 12.59
N GLU A 45 0.63 11.92 13.53
CA GLU A 45 0.93 10.81 14.42
C GLU A 45 1.14 9.51 13.62
N GLY A 46 2.34 8.93 13.80
CA GLY A 46 2.89 7.80 13.05
C GLY A 46 3.52 8.13 11.68
N GLY A 47 3.48 9.38 11.22
CA GLY A 47 4.22 9.92 10.07
C GLY A 47 3.86 9.38 8.67
N CYS A 48 4.52 9.97 7.68
CA CYS A 48 4.59 9.50 6.29
C CYS A 48 5.88 8.71 6.09
N GLN A 49 5.82 7.60 5.37
CA GLN A 49 6.96 6.71 5.12
C GLN A 49 7.68 7.09 3.84
N ASN A 50 8.87 6.51 3.64
CA ASN A 50 9.61 6.54 2.37
C ASN A 50 9.83 7.93 1.76
N GLY A 51 10.07 8.94 2.62
CA GLY A 51 10.30 10.32 2.20
C GLY A 51 9.04 11.08 1.82
N GLY A 52 7.86 10.60 2.21
CA GLY A 52 6.61 11.35 2.06
C GLY A 52 6.58 12.60 2.95
N GLU A 53 5.99 13.66 2.44
CA GLU A 53 5.79 14.92 3.15
C GLU A 53 4.40 14.94 3.80
N CYS A 54 4.33 15.23 5.09
CA CYS A 54 3.06 15.33 5.81
C CYS A 54 2.50 16.74 5.70
N ILE A 55 1.25 16.85 5.25
CA ILE A 55 0.55 18.12 5.12
C ILE A 55 -0.82 18.05 5.80
N SER A 56 -1.31 19.21 6.23
CA SER A 56 -2.68 19.40 6.71
C SER A 56 -3.48 20.16 5.66
N VAL A 57 -4.64 19.63 5.27
CA VAL A 57 -5.57 20.30 4.36
C VAL A 57 -6.95 20.30 5.01
N ASN A 58 -7.44 21.48 5.40
CA ASN A 58 -8.73 21.66 6.08
C ASN A 58 -8.89 20.79 7.34
N GLY A 59 -7.82 20.64 8.13
CA GLY A 59 -7.82 19.82 9.35
C GLY A 59 -7.65 18.32 9.11
N VAL A 60 -7.49 17.88 7.85
CA VAL A 60 -7.22 16.48 7.50
C VAL A 60 -5.74 16.28 7.18
N VAL A 61 -5.10 15.34 7.87
CA VAL A 61 -3.72 14.92 7.61
C VAL A 61 -3.66 14.12 6.30
N LYS A 62 -2.71 14.48 5.43
CA LYS A 62 -2.41 13.74 4.19
C LYS A 62 -0.90 13.61 3.99
N CYS A 63 -0.49 12.51 3.36
CA CYS A 63 0.89 12.32 2.93
C CYS A 63 1.02 12.58 1.42
N LEU A 64 1.92 13.49 1.05
CA LEU A 64 2.40 13.64 -0.32
C LEU A 64 3.56 12.67 -0.54
N CYS A 65 3.35 11.67 -1.40
CA CYS A 65 4.35 10.62 -1.58
C CYS A 65 5.46 11.02 -2.53
N ALA A 66 6.68 10.62 -2.19
CA ALA A 66 7.82 10.67 -3.08
C ALA A 66 7.58 9.79 -4.32
N SER A 67 8.29 10.10 -5.42
CA SER A 67 8.15 9.37 -6.68
C SER A 67 8.36 7.87 -6.49
N GLY A 68 7.41 7.08 -7.00
CA GLY A 68 7.45 5.63 -6.90
C GLY A 68 6.81 5.04 -5.64
N TRP A 69 6.20 5.86 -4.77
CA TRP A 69 5.48 5.41 -3.58
C TRP A 69 4.00 5.83 -3.60
N THR A 70 3.16 5.07 -2.88
CA THR A 70 1.72 5.29 -2.77
C THR A 70 1.17 4.76 -1.45
N GLY A 71 -0.15 4.81 -1.28
CA GLY A 71 -0.83 4.51 -0.03
C GLY A 71 -1.01 5.75 0.84
N SER A 72 -1.91 5.66 1.83
CA SER A 72 -2.27 6.78 2.72
C SER A 72 -1.09 7.35 3.50
N ARG A 73 -0.04 6.56 3.74
CA ARG A 73 1.18 6.95 4.42
C ARG A 73 2.43 6.73 3.57
N CYS A 74 2.29 6.60 2.26
CA CYS A 74 3.40 6.34 1.35
C CYS A 74 4.16 5.02 1.63
N GLN A 75 3.48 4.06 2.23
CA GLN A 75 4.04 2.77 2.62
C GLN A 75 4.13 1.75 1.47
N GLU A 76 3.41 1.97 0.38
CA GLU A 76 3.32 1.03 -0.74
C GLU A 76 4.25 1.45 -1.87
N ALA A 77 5.12 0.54 -2.31
CA ALA A 77 5.97 0.76 -3.47
C ALA A 77 5.18 0.59 -4.77
N ILE A 78 5.48 1.41 -5.78
CA ILE A 78 4.91 1.31 -7.12
C ILE A 78 5.85 0.50 -8.01
N CYS A 79 5.33 -0.58 -8.60
CA CYS A 79 6.01 -1.35 -9.63
C CYS A 79 5.24 -1.23 -10.95
N PRO A 80 5.63 -0.34 -11.89
CA PRO A 80 4.83 -0.01 -13.08
C PRO A 80 4.48 -1.20 -13.99
N GLN A 81 5.37 -2.19 -14.06
CA GLN A 81 5.17 -3.41 -14.85
C GLN A 81 4.46 -4.54 -14.06
N GLY A 82 4.20 -4.30 -12.78
CA GLY A 82 3.75 -5.30 -11.81
C GLY A 82 4.80 -6.36 -11.49
N CYS A 83 4.59 -7.08 -10.39
CA CYS A 83 5.36 -8.26 -10.04
C CYS A 83 4.53 -9.50 -10.35
N ARG A 84 4.95 -10.32 -11.33
CA ARG A 84 4.20 -11.50 -11.77
C ARG A 84 4.48 -12.71 -10.88
N ASN A 85 3.70 -13.77 -11.08
CA ASN A 85 3.88 -15.07 -10.43
C ASN A 85 3.96 -14.98 -8.89
N ASN A 86 3.12 -14.15 -8.28
CA ASN A 86 3.08 -13.86 -6.84
C ASN A 86 4.34 -13.19 -6.28
N GLY A 87 5.07 -12.42 -7.11
CA GLY A 87 6.11 -11.53 -6.62
C GLY A 87 5.54 -10.32 -5.86
N ALA A 88 6.34 -9.78 -4.94
CA ALA A 88 5.97 -8.61 -4.14
C ALA A 88 6.77 -7.38 -4.58
N CYS A 89 6.12 -6.22 -4.68
CA CYS A 89 6.81 -4.95 -4.91
C CYS A 89 7.40 -4.46 -3.58
N VAL A 90 8.73 -4.53 -3.44
CA VAL A 90 9.41 -4.24 -2.16
C VAL A 90 10.06 -2.86 -2.13
N ALA A 91 10.27 -2.27 -3.31
CA ALA A 91 10.75 -0.92 -3.51
C ALA A 91 10.32 -0.45 -4.91
N PRO A 92 10.35 0.87 -5.20
CA PRO A 92 9.92 1.39 -6.48
C PRO A 92 10.58 0.68 -7.68
N GLY A 93 9.76 0.01 -8.49
CA GLY A 93 10.22 -0.77 -9.64
C GLY A 93 11.02 -2.05 -9.32
N ILE A 94 11.12 -2.45 -8.05
CA ILE A 94 11.89 -3.63 -7.60
C ILE A 94 10.93 -4.69 -7.06
N CYS A 95 10.91 -5.83 -7.75
CA CYS A 95 10.15 -7.00 -7.32
C CYS A 95 11.03 -7.99 -6.55
N SER A 96 10.53 -8.45 -5.40
CA SER A 96 10.98 -9.68 -4.76
C SER A 96 10.29 -10.87 -5.42
N CYS A 97 11.06 -11.76 -6.03
CA CYS A 97 10.53 -12.88 -6.80
C CYS A 97 10.48 -14.17 -5.97
N PRO A 98 9.42 -14.98 -6.12
CA PRO A 98 9.38 -16.30 -5.49
C PRO A 98 10.43 -17.24 -6.08
N ALA A 99 10.73 -18.31 -5.34
CA ALA A 99 11.72 -19.30 -5.76
C ALA A 99 11.41 -19.86 -7.16
N GLY A 100 12.43 -19.82 -8.04
CA GLY A 100 12.32 -20.30 -9.41
C GLY A 100 11.81 -19.26 -10.42
N TRP A 101 11.60 -18.01 -10.01
CA TRP A 101 11.27 -16.89 -10.90
C TRP A 101 12.31 -15.78 -10.82
N VAL A 102 12.61 -15.16 -11.96
CA VAL A 102 13.59 -14.07 -12.08
C VAL A 102 13.14 -13.01 -13.10
N GLY A 103 13.98 -11.99 -13.26
CA GLY A 103 13.72 -10.81 -14.11
C GLY A 103 13.00 -9.71 -13.33
N ARG A 104 13.05 -8.47 -13.87
CA ARG A 104 12.53 -7.27 -13.17
C ARG A 104 11.07 -7.38 -12.70
N ALA A 105 10.25 -8.15 -13.42
CA ALA A 105 8.83 -8.38 -13.12
C ALA A 105 8.52 -9.84 -12.72
N CYS A 106 9.53 -10.63 -12.32
CA CYS A 106 9.38 -12.04 -11.94
C CYS A 106 8.72 -12.92 -13.01
N HIS A 107 8.95 -12.62 -14.29
CA HIS A 107 8.26 -13.26 -15.43
C HIS A 107 9.08 -14.37 -16.09
N LEU A 108 10.36 -14.52 -15.74
CA LEU A 108 11.23 -15.55 -16.32
C LEU A 108 11.31 -16.74 -15.38
N ALA A 109 10.90 -17.91 -15.85
CA ALA A 109 11.03 -19.15 -15.10
C ALA A 109 12.48 -19.66 -15.12
N VAL A 110 12.92 -20.19 -13.99
CA VAL A 110 14.24 -20.83 -13.83
C VAL A 110 14.07 -22.33 -13.69
N CYS A 111 14.81 -23.07 -14.50
CA CYS A 111 14.93 -24.51 -14.39
C CYS A 111 16.34 -24.80 -13.83
N LYS A 112 16.42 -25.44 -12.65
CA LYS A 112 17.70 -25.78 -12.01
C LYS A 112 18.58 -26.64 -12.93
N LEU A 113 17.93 -27.55 -13.66
CA LEU A 113 18.56 -28.31 -14.74
C LEU A 113 18.01 -27.77 -16.08
N PRO A 114 18.88 -27.45 -17.05
CA PRO A 114 18.44 -26.83 -18.29
C PRO A 114 17.58 -27.77 -19.12
N CYS A 115 16.59 -27.20 -19.80
CA CYS A 115 15.79 -27.93 -20.79
C CYS A 115 16.64 -28.24 -22.01
N GLN A 116 16.84 -29.52 -22.31
CA GLN A 116 17.69 -29.97 -23.40
C GLN A 116 16.98 -29.91 -24.76
N HIS A 117 17.76 -30.08 -25.83
CA HIS A 117 17.28 -30.17 -27.22
C HIS A 117 16.34 -29.01 -27.64
N GLY A 118 16.64 -27.79 -27.18
CA GLY A 118 15.88 -26.58 -27.52
C GLY A 118 14.53 -26.45 -26.80
N GLY A 119 14.31 -27.22 -25.73
CA GLY A 119 13.18 -27.02 -24.81
C GLY A 119 13.24 -25.65 -24.13
N LYS A 120 12.07 -25.15 -23.69
CA LYS A 120 11.97 -23.86 -22.96
C LYS A 120 11.48 -24.09 -21.54
N CYS A 121 12.10 -23.41 -20.58
CA CYS A 121 11.60 -23.36 -19.21
C CYS A 121 10.35 -22.46 -19.19
N ILE A 122 9.20 -23.01 -18.79
CA ILE A 122 7.92 -22.28 -18.79
C ILE A 122 7.35 -22.05 -17.40
N ALA A 123 7.81 -22.83 -16.42
CA ALA A 123 7.56 -22.67 -14.99
C ALA A 123 8.77 -23.25 -14.24
N PRO A 124 8.92 -23.01 -12.92
CA PRO A 124 10.05 -23.51 -12.15
C PRO A 124 10.26 -25.02 -12.33
N ASN A 125 11.40 -25.39 -12.92
CA ASN A 125 11.75 -26.79 -13.25
C ASN A 125 10.79 -27.52 -14.21
N VAL A 126 9.93 -26.80 -14.95
CA VAL A 126 9.02 -27.37 -15.93
C VAL A 126 9.48 -26.98 -17.34
N CYS A 127 9.91 -27.97 -18.10
CA CYS A 127 10.32 -27.80 -19.48
C CYS A 127 9.18 -28.08 -20.46
N ARG A 128 8.93 -27.13 -21.36
CA ARG A 128 8.18 -27.38 -22.59
C ARG A 128 9.12 -27.92 -23.65
N CYS A 129 8.96 -29.20 -23.97
CA CYS A 129 9.81 -29.88 -24.94
C CYS A 129 9.38 -29.62 -26.39
N ARG A 130 10.35 -29.55 -27.29
CA ARG A 130 10.10 -29.66 -28.72
C ARG A 130 9.99 -31.13 -29.10
N LEU A 131 9.07 -31.47 -30.00
CA LEU A 131 9.02 -32.82 -30.55
C LEU A 131 10.30 -33.12 -31.34
N PRO A 132 10.77 -34.39 -31.36
CA PRO A 132 10.18 -35.58 -30.74
C PRO A 132 10.57 -35.80 -29.27
N TYR A 133 11.10 -34.80 -28.56
CA TYR A 133 11.60 -34.99 -27.19
C TYR A 133 10.49 -34.94 -26.12
N SER A 134 10.76 -35.55 -24.96
CA SER A 134 9.89 -35.64 -23.79
C SER A 134 10.68 -35.81 -22.48
N GLY A 135 9.94 -35.87 -21.38
CA GLY A 135 10.48 -35.97 -20.02
C GLY A 135 10.77 -34.60 -19.40
N PRO A 136 11.13 -34.57 -18.12
CA PRO A 136 11.24 -33.33 -17.33
C PRO A 136 12.30 -32.35 -17.84
N GLN A 137 13.33 -32.84 -18.53
CA GLN A 137 14.41 -32.03 -19.12
C GLN A 137 14.50 -32.19 -20.65
N CYS A 138 13.49 -32.78 -21.30
CA CYS A 138 13.49 -32.99 -22.74
C CYS A 138 14.67 -33.84 -23.26
N THR A 139 15.19 -34.76 -22.45
CA THR A 139 16.32 -35.63 -22.82
C THR A 139 15.88 -36.89 -23.54
N LYS A 140 14.63 -37.33 -23.35
CA LYS A 140 14.13 -38.59 -23.93
C LYS A 140 13.57 -38.32 -25.32
N LYS A 141 14.09 -38.98 -26.34
CA LYS A 141 13.46 -39.01 -27.67
C LYS A 141 12.25 -39.95 -27.60
N ARG A 142 11.06 -39.51 -27.99
CA ARG A 142 9.89 -40.38 -28.16
C ARG A 142 10.20 -41.33 -29.31
N LYS A 143 9.96 -42.62 -29.11
CA LYS A 143 9.92 -43.60 -30.19
C LYS A 143 8.51 -43.50 -30.77
N GLU A 144 8.42 -43.34 -32.08
CA GLU A 144 7.18 -43.50 -32.85
C GLU A 144 6.66 -44.93 -32.72
#